data_AF-A0A351Y4W3-F1
#
_entry.id   AF-A0A351Y4W3-F1
#
_cell.length_a   1.000
_cell.length_b   1.000
_cell.length_c   1.000
_cell.angle_alpha   90.00
_cell.angle_beta   90.00
_cell.angle_gamma   90.00
#
_symmetry.space_group_name_H-M   'P 1'
#
loop_
_entity.id
_entity.type
_entity.pdbx_description
1 polymer ?
#
loop_
_entity_poly.entity_id
_entity_poly.type
_entity_poly.pdbx_seq_one_letter_code
_entity_poly.pdbx_strand_id
1 'polypeptide(L)' 'MQSPTYAYLNVYGAKLLHIDMYRIKEYSELIEKGIIDQINEFEYIVIERPKFIDQLPFNNSTTLHIKKISENERQIEKK' A
#
# COMPACT_ATOMS: atom_id res chain seq x y z
N MET A 1 -7.97 3.62 12.82
CA MET A 1 -7.53 3.47 11.42
C MET A 1 -8.64 2.76 10.64
N GLN A 2 -8.94 3.21 9.43
CA GLN A 2 -9.97 2.63 8.56
C GLN A 2 -9.30 2.09 7.30
N SER A 3 -9.82 0.99 6.75
CA SER A 3 -9.29 0.45 5.49
C SER A 3 -9.60 1.39 4.33
N PRO A 4 -8.61 1.74 3.49
CA PRO A 4 -8.82 2.65 2.38
C PRO A 4 -9.41 1.98 1.12
N THR A 5 -9.95 0.76 1.18
CA THR A 5 -10.41 0.00 -0.01
C THR A 5 -11.31 0.79 -0.98
N TYR A 6 -12.18 1.68 -0.49
CA TYR A 6 -13.03 2.53 -1.34
C TYR A 6 -12.45 3.92 -1.62
N ALA A 7 -11.59 4.42 -0.72
CA ALA A 7 -10.91 5.70 -0.86
C ALA A 7 -9.60 5.61 -1.66
N TYR A 8 -9.13 4.39 -1.96
CA TYR A 8 -7.81 4.03 -2.49
C TYR A 8 -6.64 4.33 -1.54
N LEU A 9 -6.73 5.44 -0.80
CA LEU A 9 -5.71 5.89 0.14
C LEU A 9 -6.33 6.46 1.42
N ASN A 10 -5.56 6.42 2.50
CA ASN A 10 -5.80 7.12 3.75
C ASN A 10 -4.50 7.75 4.24
N VAL A 11 -4.59 8.95 4.77
CA VAL A 11 -3.47 9.70 5.32
C VAL A 11 -3.60 9.75 6.84
N TYR A 12 -2.52 9.38 7.54
CA TYR A 12 -2.45 9.41 8.99
C TYR A 12 -1.41 10.43 9.46
N GLY A 13 -1.89 11.58 9.91
CA GLY A 13 -1.03 12.74 10.16
C GLY A 13 -0.37 13.21 8.85
N ALA A 14 0.83 13.77 8.94
CA ALA A 14 1.61 14.21 7.78
C ALA A 14 2.75 13.25 7.41
N LYS A 15 2.71 12.00 7.90
CA LYS A 15 3.85 11.07 7.83
C LYS A 15 3.56 9.73 7.16
N LEU A 16 2.34 9.22 7.29
CA LEU A 16 1.99 7.88 6.81
C LEU A 16 0.89 7.95 5.75
N LEU A 17 1.23 7.46 4.56
CA LEU A 17 0.31 7.16 3.48
C LEU A 17 -0.02 5.66 3.50
N HIS A 18 -1.30 5.34 3.64
CA HIS A 18 -1.81 3.98 3.57
C HIS A 18 -2.60 3.79 2.28
N ILE A 19 -2.13 2.92 1.40
CA ILE A 19 -2.73 2.64 0.08
C ILE A 19 -3.31 1.23 0.09
N ASP A 20 -4.48 1.04 -0.52
CA ASP A 20 -5.01 -0.29 -0.84
C ASP A 20 -5.25 -0.42 -2.35
N MET A 21 -4.44 -1.27 -2.99
CA MET A 21 -4.47 -1.46 -4.44
C MET A 21 -5.46 -2.53 -4.91
N TYR A 22 -6.37 -3.00 -4.04
CA TYR A 22 -7.38 -4.00 -4.41
C TYR A 22 -8.16 -3.63 -5.67
N ARG A 23 -8.62 -2.37 -5.76
CA ARG A 23 -9.44 -1.86 -6.86
C ARG A 23 -8.64 -1.25 -8.02
N ILE A 24 -7.31 -1.14 -7.89
CA ILE A 24 -6.45 -0.64 -8.96
C ILE A 24 -6.23 -1.76 -9.98
N LYS A 25 -6.54 -1.52 -11.25
CA LYS A 25 -6.42 -2.52 -12.31
C LYS A 25 -5.17 -2.35 -13.17
N GLU A 26 -4.75 -1.11 -13.37
CA GLU A 26 -3.66 -0.73 -14.26
C GLU A 26 -2.81 0.36 -13.62
N TYR A 27 -1.54 0.47 -14.04
CA TYR A 27 -0.62 1.46 -13.49
C TYR A 27 -1.04 2.91 -13.78
N SER A 28 -1.65 3.16 -14.95
CA SER A 28 -2.19 4.47 -15.34
C SER A 28 -3.19 5.03 -14.32
N GLU A 29 -4.01 4.18 -13.70
CA GLU A 29 -4.96 4.61 -12.68
C GLU A 29 -4.28 5.23 -11.44
N LEU A 30 -3.04 4.83 -11.12
CA LEU A 30 -2.27 5.42 -10.03
C LEU A 30 -1.82 6.86 -10.37
N ILE A 31 -1.46 7.09 -11.64
CA ILE A 31 -1.07 8.40 -12.16
C ILE A 31 -2.30 9.31 -12.21
N GLU A 32 -3.39 8.85 -12.83
CA GLU A 32 -4.63 9.62 -12.99
C GLU A 32 -5.26 10.03 -11.65
N LYS A 33 -5.08 9.20 -10.61
CA LYS A 33 -5.55 9.48 -9.25
C LYS A 33 -4.57 10.31 -8.41
N GLY A 34 -3.39 10.67 -8.94
CA GLY A 34 -2.36 11.41 -8.22
C GLY A 34 -1.69 10.61 -7.08
N ILE A 35 -1.82 9.28 -7.08
CA ILE A 35 -1.26 8.43 -6.02
C ILE A 35 0.26 8.41 -6.10
N ILE A 36 0.82 8.44 -7.32
CA ILE A 36 2.27 8.50 -7.54
C ILE A 36 2.86 9.78 -6.96
N ASP A 37 2.18 10.91 -7.15
CA ASP A 37 2.64 12.19 -6.61
C ASP A 37 2.63 12.17 -5.08
N GLN A 38 1.54 11.68 -4.48
CA GLN A 38 1.45 11.55 -3.03
C GLN A 38 2.53 10.64 -2.44
N ILE A 39 2.89 9.53 -3.08
CA ILE A 39 3.95 8.65 -2.59
C ILE A 39 5.24 9.41 -2.28
N ASN A 40 5.58 10.43 -3.08
CA ASN A 40 6.80 11.23 -2.90
C ASN A 40 6.71 12.26 -1.77
N GLU A 41 5.50 12.52 -1.24
CA GLU A 41 5.26 13.51 -0.18
C GLU A 41 5.30 12.92 1.24
N PHE A 42 5.29 11.59 1.37
CA PHE A 42 5.19 10.92 2.67
C PHE A 42 6.48 10.17 3.06
N GLU A 43 6.78 10.20 4.35
CA GLU A 43 7.95 9.52 4.95
C GLU A 43 7.76 7.99 4.99
N TYR A 44 6.53 7.55 5.30
CA TYR A 44 6.18 6.15 5.38
C TYR A 44 5.02 5.84 4.44
N ILE A 45 5.19 4.78 3.65
CA ILE A 45 4.17 4.27 2.75
C ILE A 45 3.90 2.81 3.11
N VAL A 46 2.63 2.49 3.35
CA VAL A 46 2.16 1.13 3.56
C VAL A 46 1.16 0.79 2.47
N ILE A 47 1.38 -0.32 1.77
CA ILE A 47 0.55 -0.73 0.64
C ILE A 47 -0.05 -2.10 0.91
N GLU A 48 -1.37 -2.17 0.99
CA GLU A 48 -2.12 -3.42 0.95
C GLU A 48 -2.27 -3.92 -0.50
N ARG A 49 -2.15 -5.23 -0.68
CA ARG A 49 -2.27 -5.91 -1.98
C ARG A 49 -1.42 -5.24 -3.08
N PRO A 50 -0.10 -5.05 -2.84
CA PRO A 50 0.75 -4.30 -3.74
C PRO A 50 0.73 -4.86 -5.17
N LYS A 51 0.70 -3.97 -6.15
CA LYS A 51 0.78 -4.26 -7.59
C LYS A 51 1.81 -3.32 -8.23
N PHE A 52 2.34 -3.72 -9.39
CA PHE A 52 3.28 -2.91 -10.18
C PHE A 52 4.53 -2.47 -9.40
N ILE A 53 4.99 -3.28 -8.43
CA ILE A 53 6.08 -2.90 -7.51
C ILE A 53 7.33 -2.44 -8.25
N ASP A 54 7.67 -3.08 -9.37
CA ASP A 54 8.84 -2.73 -10.19
C ASP A 54 8.74 -1.36 -10.87
N GLN A 55 7.55 -0.76 -10.93
CA GLN A 55 7.29 0.55 -11.52
C GLN A 55 7.10 1.65 -10.46
N LEU A 56 6.94 1.28 -9.19
CA LEU A 56 6.76 2.26 -8.13
C LEU A 56 8.09 2.94 -7.79
N PRO A 57 8.08 4.22 -7.40
CA PRO A 57 9.30 5.01 -7.17
C PRO A 57 9.97 4.70 -5.82
N PHE A 58 10.06 3.42 -5.44
CA PHE A 58 10.65 2.99 -4.18
C PHE A 58 12.08 2.50 -4.38
N ASN A 59 13.04 3.17 -3.73
CA ASN A 59 14.43 2.72 -3.72
C ASN A 59 14.62 1.48 -2.84
N ASN A 60 13.82 1.35 -1.77
CA ASN A 60 13.86 0.25 -0.82
C ASN A 60 12.43 -0.05 -0.35
N SER A 61 12.11 -1.34 -0.18
CA SER A 61 10.85 -1.77 0.44
C SER A 61 11.08 -2.98 1.32
N THR A 62 10.20 -3.18 2.30
CA THR A 62 10.12 -4.42 3.06
C THR A 62 8.78 -5.06 2.74
N THR A 63 8.83 -6.28 2.20
CA THR A 63 7.61 -7.04 1.90
C THR A 63 7.29 -7.96 3.07
N LEU A 64 6.07 -7.85 3.58
CA LEU A 64 5.56 -8.74 4.61
C LEU A 64 4.46 -9.63 4.01
N HIS A 65 4.56 -10.92 4.27
CA HIS A 65 3.52 -11.88 3.94
C HIS A 65 2.80 -12.30 5.23
N ILE A 66 1.48 -12.13 5.25
CA ILE A 66 0.64 -12.46 6.41
C ILE A 66 -0.28 -13.63 6.02
N LYS A 67 -0.09 -14.79 6.65
CA LYS A 67 -0.87 -16.00 6.39
C LYS A 67 -1.79 -16.31 7.56
N LYS A 68 -3.05 -16.66 7.27
CA LYS A 68 -4.00 -17.12 8.28
C LYS A 68 -3.63 -18.53 8.77
N ILE A 69 -3.51 -18.71 10.09
CA ILE A 69 -3.33 -20.02 10.73
C ILE A 69 -4.68 -20.51 11.28
N SER A 70 -5.31 -19.69 12.12
CA SER A 70 -6.61 -19.98 12.75
C SER A 70 -7.48 -18.72 12.76
N GLU A 71 -8.59 -18.69 13.50
CA GLU A 71 -9.44 -17.50 13.60
C GLU A 71 -8.65 -16.29 14.13
N ASN A 72 -7.90 -16.48 15.22
CA ASN A 72 -7.21 -15.42 15.96
C ASN A 72 -5.69 -15.41 15.77
N GLU A 73 -5.13 -16.32 14.97
CA GLU A 73 -3.68 -16.41 14.79
C GLU A 73 -3.27 -16.19 13.33
N ARG A 74 -2.16 -15.48 13.15
CA ARG A 74 -1.54 -15.18 11.87
C ARG A 74 -0.04 -15.46 11.94
N GLN A 75 0.51 -15.96 10.83
CA GLN A 75 1.96 -16.04 10.61
C GLN A 75 2.41 -14.80 9.84
N ILE A 76 3.53 -14.21 10.24
CA ILE A 76 4.12 -13.05 9.56
C ILE A 76 5.54 -13.42 9.13
N GLU A 77 5.84 -13.25 7.86
CA GLU A 77 7.14 -13.54 7.26
C GLU A 77 7.63 -12.34 6.46
N LYS A 78 8.91 -11.99 6.60
CA LYS A 78 9.58 -11.03 5.72
C LYS A 78 10.04 -11.76 4.46
N LYS A 79 9.66 -11.24 3.29
CA LYS A 79 10.17 -11.68 1.99
C LYS A 79 11.43 -10.91 1.61
#